data_AF-A0A0B7BF63-F1
#
_entry.id   AF-A0A0B7BF63-F1
#
_cell.length_a   1.000
_cell.length_b   1.000
_cell.length_c   1.000
_cell.angle_alpha   90.00
_cell.angle_beta   90.00
_cell.angle_gamma   90.00
#
_symmetry.space_group_name_H-M   'P 1'
#
loop_
_entity.id
_entity.type
_entity.pdbx_description
1 polymer ?
#
loop_
_entity_poly.entity_id
_entity_poly.type
_entity_poly.pdbx_seq_one_letter_code
_entity_poly.pdbx_strand_id
1 'polypeptide(L)'
;HLICSIWRKLASDDKIIKDPLLIALATREAANRNGKMTSIIFIRDRNSRGQEISGYIDYSYRLKTEDFEPYFRGKKRLIPRPSDLSFYNWETATSTSNPTPNYQVIAENASGLLFKNKRDRKIINVDPKASSPGDNSERHIIQTNKYIQAVIYDHINRRKT
;
A
#
# COMPACT_ATOMS: atom_id res chain seq x y z
N HIS A 1 2.24 -36.88 11.16
CA HIS A 1 1.69 -35.87 12.09
C HIS A 1 2.41 -34.55 11.91
N LEU A 2 1.63 -33.49 11.62
CA LEU A 2 1.93 -32.07 11.78
C LEU A 2 3.30 -31.55 11.30
N ILE A 3 3.35 -31.16 10.02
CA ILE A 3 4.21 -30.05 9.60
C ILE A 3 3.67 -28.82 10.33
N CYS A 4 4.29 -28.47 11.46
CA CYS A 4 4.11 -27.17 12.06
C CYS A 4 4.69 -26.15 11.07
N SER A 5 3.83 -25.62 10.21
CA SER A 5 4.09 -24.40 9.45
C SER A 5 4.45 -23.34 10.48
N ILE A 6 5.74 -23.07 10.68
CA ILE A 6 6.23 -21.97 11.50
C ILE A 6 5.64 -20.70 10.89
N TRP A 7 4.57 -20.19 11.49
CA TRP A 7 4.09 -18.85 11.23
C TRP A 7 5.24 -17.92 11.66
N ARG A 8 5.98 -17.37 10.69
CA ARG A 8 6.99 -16.35 11.01
C ARG A 8 6.28 -15.20 11.73
N LYS A 9 6.80 -14.83 12.91
CA LYS A 9 6.35 -13.69 13.71
C LYS A 9 6.12 -12.47 12.81
N LEU A 10 4.97 -11.83 12.95
CA LEU A 10 4.64 -10.61 12.22
C LEU A 10 5.47 -9.45 12.78
N ALA A 11 5.80 -8.50 11.92
CA ALA A 11 6.48 -7.29 12.35
C ALA A 11 5.59 -6.44 13.26
N SER A 12 4.26 -6.59 13.22
CA SER A 12 3.32 -5.96 14.14
C SER A 12 3.10 -6.69 15.46
N ASP A 13 3.53 -7.96 15.61
CA ASP A 13 3.29 -8.75 16.82
C ASP A 13 3.89 -8.08 18.07
N ASP A 14 3.13 -8.18 19.17
CA ASP A 14 3.44 -7.67 20.52
C ASP A 14 3.72 -6.16 20.60
N LYS A 15 3.26 -5.37 19.63
CA LYS A 15 3.47 -3.91 19.59
C LYS A 15 2.20 -3.15 19.97
N ILE A 16 2.37 -2.14 20.81
CA ILE A 16 1.34 -1.16 21.11
C ILE A 16 1.35 -0.11 20.00
N ILE A 17 0.49 -0.28 19.00
CA ILE A 17 0.37 0.62 17.85
C ILE A 17 -0.78 1.58 18.12
N LYS A 18 -0.51 2.90 18.10
CA LYS A 18 -1.53 3.95 18.31
C LYS A 18 -1.93 4.67 17.02
N ASP A 19 -1.09 4.62 16.00
CA ASP A 19 -1.35 5.33 14.75
C ASP A 19 -2.41 4.59 13.92
N PRO A 20 -3.51 5.26 13.50
CA PRO A 20 -4.60 4.62 12.76
C PRO A 20 -4.16 3.92 11.48
N LEU A 21 -3.22 4.52 10.74
CA LEU A 21 -2.68 3.90 9.51
C LEU A 21 -1.89 2.64 9.86
N LEU A 22 -0.98 2.71 10.83
CA LEU A 22 -0.20 1.54 11.24
C LEU A 22 -1.08 0.43 11.83
N ILE A 23 -2.14 0.76 12.58
CA ILE A 23 -3.14 -0.24 13.03
C ILE A 23 -3.77 -0.92 11.82
N ALA A 24 -4.23 -0.14 10.84
CA ALA A 24 -4.83 -0.68 9.62
C ALA A 24 -3.84 -1.53 8.79
N LEU A 25 -2.55 -1.19 8.78
CA LEU A 25 -1.51 -1.99 8.12
C LEU A 25 -1.17 -3.26 8.89
N ALA A 26 -1.18 -3.22 10.22
CA ALA A 26 -0.95 -4.38 11.07
C ALA A 26 -2.04 -5.45 10.86
N THR A 27 -3.31 -5.06 10.81
CA THR A 27 -4.43 -6.01 10.57
C THR A 27 -4.34 -6.68 9.19
N ARG A 28 -3.65 -6.06 8.22
CA ARG A 28 -3.45 -6.55 6.86
C ARG A 28 -2.15 -7.33 6.66
N GLU A 29 -1.23 -7.29 7.63
CA GLU A 29 0.14 -7.77 7.45
C GLU A 29 0.18 -9.26 7.09
N ALA A 30 -0.52 -10.11 7.84
CA ALA A 30 -0.52 -11.55 7.60
C ALA A 30 -1.07 -11.91 6.21
N ALA A 31 -2.18 -11.29 5.80
CA ALA A 31 -2.83 -11.54 4.52
C ALA A 31 -2.00 -11.05 3.32
N ASN A 32 -1.26 -9.95 3.48
CA ASN A 32 -0.31 -9.47 2.49
C ASN A 32 0.93 -10.38 2.40
N ARG A 33 1.49 -10.80 3.55
CA ARG A 33 2.66 -11.70 3.57
C ARG A 33 2.37 -13.07 2.94
N ASN A 34 1.18 -13.63 3.15
CA ASN A 34 0.79 -14.93 2.59
C ASN A 34 0.08 -14.86 1.22
N GLY A 35 -0.09 -13.67 0.66
CA GLY A 35 -0.66 -13.46 -0.68
C GLY A 35 -2.16 -13.75 -0.80
N LYS A 36 -2.90 -13.85 0.31
CA LYS A 36 -4.38 -13.88 0.31
C LYS A 36 -4.97 -12.53 -0.08
N MET A 37 -4.25 -11.45 0.20
CA MET A 37 -4.59 -10.07 -0.13
C MET A 37 -3.34 -9.37 -0.66
N THR A 38 -3.53 -8.37 -1.51
CA THR A 38 -2.51 -7.37 -1.83
C THR A 38 -3.11 -6.00 -1.61
N SER A 39 -2.43 -5.16 -0.84
CA SER A 39 -2.89 -3.81 -0.52
C SER A 39 -2.00 -2.75 -1.17
N ILE A 40 -2.62 -1.67 -1.65
CA ILE A 40 -1.93 -0.46 -2.12
C ILE A 40 -2.19 0.65 -1.10
N ILE A 41 -1.12 1.31 -0.65
CA ILE A 41 -1.19 2.42 0.31
C ILE A 41 -0.98 3.71 -0.46
N PHE A 42 -1.95 4.60 -0.46
CA PHE A 42 -1.76 5.99 -0.86
C PHE A 42 -1.37 6.83 0.35
N ILE A 43 -0.31 7.61 0.23
CA ILE A 43 0.09 8.63 1.20
C ILE A 43 0.31 9.95 0.46
N ARG A 44 -0.23 11.04 1.01
CA ARG A 44 0.13 12.43 0.67
C ARG A 44 0.62 13.12 1.93
N ASP A 45 1.78 13.76 1.84
CA ASP A 45 2.47 14.31 2.99
C ASP A 45 3.65 15.21 2.60
N ARG A 46 4.38 15.74 3.59
CA ARG A 46 5.64 16.47 3.37
C ARG A 46 6.86 15.60 3.68
N ASN A 47 7.86 15.67 2.80
CA ASN A 47 9.17 15.04 3.04
C ASN A 47 10.00 15.85 4.05
N SER A 48 11.23 15.39 4.36
CA SER A 48 12.13 16.05 5.32
C SER A 48 12.56 17.46 4.92
N ARG A 49 12.42 17.84 3.65
CA ARG A 49 12.68 19.19 3.13
C ARG A 49 11.42 20.07 3.11
N GLY A 50 10.29 19.59 3.66
CA GLY A 50 9.02 20.31 3.68
C GLY A 50 8.23 20.27 2.36
N GLN A 51 8.76 19.61 1.33
CA GLN A 51 8.13 19.52 0.02
C GLN A 51 6.97 18.53 0.06
N GLU A 52 5.86 18.91 -0.54
CA GLU A 52 4.70 18.05 -0.61
C GLU A 52 4.91 16.95 -1.66
N ILE A 53 4.63 15.72 -1.25
CA ILE A 53 4.79 14.51 -2.04
C ILE A 53 3.56 13.62 -1.86
N SER A 54 3.25 12.85 -2.88
CA SER A 54 2.28 11.78 -2.79
C SER A 54 2.72 10.56 -3.55
N GLY A 55 2.15 9.41 -3.24
CA GLY A 55 2.44 8.20 -3.99
C GLY A 55 1.66 6.99 -3.51
N TYR A 56 1.69 5.97 -4.34
CA TYR A 56 1.05 4.69 -4.11
C TYR A 56 2.13 3.64 -3.84
N ILE A 57 2.02 2.92 -2.74
CA ILE A 57 3.00 1.93 -2.28
C ILE A 57 2.35 0.55 -2.34
N ASP A 58 2.99 -0.40 -3.01
CA ASP A 58 2.61 -1.82 -2.93
C ASP A 58 3.03 -2.38 -1.57
N TYR A 59 2.07 -2.54 -0.65
CA TYR A 59 2.36 -2.98 0.72
C TYR A 59 2.91 -4.40 0.75
N SER A 60 2.32 -5.30 -0.04
CA SER A 60 2.76 -6.69 -0.15
C SER A 60 4.21 -6.80 -0.65
N TYR A 61 4.58 -5.98 -1.63
CA TYR A 61 5.97 -5.93 -2.10
C TYR A 61 6.88 -5.30 -1.05
N ARG A 62 6.47 -4.19 -0.44
CA ARG A 62 7.30 -3.50 0.55
C ARG A 62 7.58 -4.35 1.79
N LEU A 63 6.61 -5.13 2.25
CA LEU A 63 6.79 -6.10 3.35
C LEU A 63 7.85 -7.17 3.06
N LYS A 64 8.11 -7.47 1.78
CA LYS A 64 9.13 -8.46 1.37
C LYS A 64 10.52 -7.86 1.25
N THR A 65 10.61 -6.57 0.91
CA THR A 65 11.88 -5.90 0.60
C THR A 65 12.38 -4.98 1.71
N GLU A 66 11.58 -4.76 2.75
CA GLU A 66 11.90 -3.82 3.81
C GLU A 66 11.41 -4.32 5.17
N ASP A 67 12.18 -4.06 6.22
CA ASP A 67 11.79 -4.34 7.59
C ASP A 67 10.70 -3.35 8.06
N PHE A 68 9.53 -3.89 8.39
CA PHE A 68 8.39 -3.11 8.88
C PHE A 68 8.39 -2.86 10.39
N GLU A 69 9.25 -3.54 11.15
CA GLU A 69 9.29 -3.39 12.60
C GLU A 69 9.58 -1.94 13.07
N PRO A 70 10.52 -1.19 12.48
CA PRO A 70 10.75 0.21 12.83
C PRO A 70 9.53 1.11 12.63
N TYR A 71 8.70 0.81 11.63
CA TYR A 71 7.45 1.53 11.38
C TYR A 71 6.43 1.23 12.48
N PHE A 72 6.18 -0.05 12.77
CA PHE A 72 5.23 -0.45 13.82
C PHE A 72 5.67 -0.03 15.23
N ARG A 73 6.98 0.15 15.48
CA ARG A 73 7.51 0.76 16.71
C ARG A 73 7.42 2.28 16.75
N GLY A 74 6.97 2.92 15.67
CA GLY A 74 6.90 4.39 15.55
C GLY A 74 8.26 5.08 15.42
N LYS A 75 9.35 4.32 15.20
CA LYS A 75 10.71 4.84 15.02
C LYS A 75 10.98 5.34 13.59
N LYS A 76 10.13 4.95 12.63
CA LYS A 76 10.25 5.31 11.22
C LYS A 76 8.88 5.71 10.66
N ARG A 77 8.85 6.78 9.86
CA ARG A 77 7.65 7.27 9.18
C ARG A 77 7.57 6.70 7.77
N LEU A 78 6.39 6.22 7.36
CA LEU A 78 6.16 5.65 6.04
C LEU A 78 5.91 6.78 5.04
N ILE A 79 6.83 6.97 4.10
CA ILE A 79 6.80 8.04 3.11
C ILE A 79 6.98 7.43 1.71
N PRO A 80 6.21 7.88 0.70
CA PRO A 80 6.39 7.46 -0.69
C PRO A 80 7.79 7.76 -1.22
N ARG A 81 8.31 6.87 -2.07
CA ARG A 81 9.62 6.96 -2.71
C ARG A 81 9.45 6.96 -4.23
N PRO A 82 10.39 7.55 -4.99
CA PRO A 82 10.38 7.47 -6.46
C PRO A 82 10.36 6.05 -7.04
N SER A 83 10.70 5.03 -6.25
CA SER A 83 10.69 3.61 -6.64
C SER A 83 9.37 2.88 -6.35
N ASP A 84 8.39 3.55 -5.75
CA ASP A 84 7.08 2.94 -5.47
C ASP A 84 6.17 2.89 -6.71
N LEU A 85 4.98 2.30 -6.58
CA LEU A 85 4.05 2.11 -7.71
C LEU A 85 3.81 3.40 -8.47
N SER A 86 3.64 4.49 -7.72
CA SER A 86 3.86 5.82 -8.27
C SER A 86 4.30 6.80 -7.20
N PHE A 87 4.93 7.86 -7.65
CA PHE A 87 5.37 8.97 -6.83
C PHE A 87 5.15 10.28 -7.58
N TYR A 88 4.80 11.32 -6.84
CA TYR A 88 4.66 12.66 -7.34
C TYR A 88 5.21 13.65 -6.32
N ASN A 89 6.08 14.56 -6.77
CA ASN A 89 6.50 15.72 -6.01
C ASN A 89 5.77 16.95 -6.54
N TRP A 90 4.94 17.56 -5.69
CA TRP A 90 4.02 18.63 -6.07
C TRP A 90 4.74 19.95 -6.38
N GLU A 91 5.92 20.16 -5.83
CA GLU A 91 6.71 21.38 -6.04
C GLU A 91 7.49 21.33 -7.36
N THR A 92 8.07 20.17 -7.66
CA THR A 92 8.92 19.98 -8.86
C THR A 92 8.18 19.38 -10.05
N ALA A 93 6.90 19.03 -9.86
CA ALA A 93 6.08 18.26 -10.81
C ALA A 93 6.73 16.93 -11.27
N THR A 94 7.72 16.42 -10.53
CA THR A 94 8.40 15.17 -10.88
C THR A 94 7.50 13.99 -10.55
N SER A 95 7.25 13.13 -11.53
CA SER A 95 6.44 11.92 -11.40
C SER A 95 7.22 10.66 -11.79
N THR A 96 6.93 9.55 -11.11
CA THR A 96 7.40 8.22 -11.51
C THR A 96 6.28 7.20 -11.39
N SER A 97 6.37 6.14 -12.19
CA SER A 97 5.45 5.02 -12.19
C SER A 97 6.26 3.74 -12.35
N ASN A 98 6.21 2.84 -11.36
CA ASN A 98 7.04 1.64 -11.35
C ASN A 98 6.18 0.39 -11.15
N PRO A 99 6.10 -0.52 -12.14
CA PRO A 99 5.43 -1.79 -11.91
C PRO A 99 6.17 -2.61 -10.84
N THR A 100 5.42 -3.30 -9.99
CA THR A 100 5.94 -4.22 -8.98
C THR A 100 5.66 -5.66 -9.39
N PRO A 101 6.12 -6.68 -8.66
CA PRO A 101 5.71 -8.07 -8.91
C PRO A 101 4.19 -8.29 -8.83
N ASN A 102 3.46 -7.49 -8.05
CA ASN A 102 2.00 -7.66 -7.87
C ASN A 102 1.17 -6.81 -8.85
N TYR A 103 1.67 -5.65 -9.29
CA TYR A 103 0.89 -4.71 -10.08
C TYR A 103 1.62 -4.20 -11.32
N GLN A 104 0.87 -4.07 -12.41
CA GLN A 104 1.23 -3.23 -13.54
C GLN A 104 0.58 -1.86 -13.35
N VAL A 105 1.34 -0.79 -13.62
CA VAL A 105 0.84 0.59 -13.56
C VAL A 105 0.32 0.95 -14.94
N ILE A 106 -0.91 1.45 -15.01
CA ILE A 106 -1.52 1.96 -16.23
C ILE A 106 -1.81 3.44 -15.98
N ALA A 107 -1.01 4.30 -16.60
CA ALA A 107 -1.17 5.75 -16.52
C ALA A 107 -1.52 6.25 -17.92
N GLU A 108 -2.82 6.43 -18.18
CA GLU A 108 -3.33 6.94 -19.44
C GLU A 108 -3.97 8.32 -19.22
N ASN A 109 -3.69 9.27 -20.12
CA ASN A 109 -4.10 10.68 -19.97
C ASN A 109 -5.62 10.87 -19.78
N ALA A 110 -6.45 9.95 -20.29
CA ALA A 110 -7.91 10.03 -20.22
C ALA A 110 -8.53 9.30 -19.01
N SER A 111 -7.92 8.19 -18.57
CA SER A 111 -8.50 7.29 -17.54
C SER A 111 -7.89 7.50 -16.15
N GLY A 112 -6.89 8.37 -16.03
CA GLY A 112 -6.15 8.59 -14.80
C GLY A 112 -5.20 7.43 -14.48
N LEU A 113 -4.87 7.28 -13.20
CA LEU A 113 -3.98 6.24 -12.73
C LEU A 113 -4.77 4.99 -12.34
N LEU A 114 -4.40 3.85 -12.91
CA LEU A 114 -4.99 2.55 -12.63
C LEU A 114 -3.89 1.54 -12.28
N PHE A 115 -4.20 0.58 -11.42
CA PHE A 115 -3.30 -0.53 -11.12
C PHE A 115 -3.94 -1.85 -11.52
N LYS A 116 -3.26 -2.61 -12.37
CA LYS A 116 -3.71 -3.94 -12.78
C LYS A 116 -3.01 -5.00 -11.94
N ASN A 117 -3.77 -5.76 -11.16
CA ASN A 117 -3.24 -6.91 -10.44
C ASN A 117 -2.70 -7.93 -11.45
N LYS A 118 -1.43 -8.34 -11.32
CA LYS A 118 -0.77 -9.23 -12.28
C LYS A 118 -1.24 -10.69 -12.17
N ARG A 119 -1.81 -11.09 -11.04
CA ARG A 119 -2.25 -12.47 -10.79
C ARG A 119 -3.58 -12.78 -11.47
N ASP A 120 -4.57 -11.91 -11.32
CA ASP A 120 -5.92 -12.13 -11.85
C ASP A 120 -6.34 -11.15 -12.95
N ARG A 121 -5.46 -10.19 -13.28
CA ARG A 121 -5.64 -9.16 -14.33
C ARG A 121 -6.74 -8.15 -14.03
N LYS A 122 -7.29 -8.11 -12.81
CA LYS A 122 -8.31 -7.13 -12.41
C LYS A 122 -7.70 -5.75 -12.19
N ILE A 123 -8.51 -4.72 -12.45
CA ILE A 123 -8.14 -3.32 -12.34
C ILE A 123 -8.58 -2.78 -10.99
N ILE A 124 -7.68 -2.04 -10.35
CA ILE A 124 -7.93 -1.23 -9.18
C ILE A 124 -7.96 0.23 -9.63
N ASN A 125 -9.13 0.86 -9.56
CA ASN A 125 -9.33 2.27 -9.84
C ASN A 125 -9.10 3.12 -8.58
N VAL A 126 -8.06 3.94 -8.61
CA VAL A 126 -7.68 4.78 -7.47
C VAL A 126 -8.26 6.20 -7.51
N ASP A 127 -9.07 6.53 -8.52
CA ASP A 127 -9.76 7.82 -8.59
C ASP A 127 -10.66 8.03 -7.36
N PRO A 128 -10.41 9.05 -6.51
CA PRO A 128 -11.21 9.33 -5.33
C PRO A 128 -12.70 9.56 -5.65
N LYS A 129 -13.05 9.95 -6.88
CA LYS A 129 -14.44 10.19 -7.33
C LYS A 129 -15.14 8.94 -7.85
N ALA A 130 -14.40 7.87 -8.17
CA ALA A 130 -15.01 6.61 -8.56
C ALA A 130 -15.83 6.02 -7.40
N SER A 131 -17.03 5.51 -7.70
CA SER A 131 -17.94 4.90 -6.72
C SER A 131 -17.40 3.60 -6.12
N SER A 132 -16.53 2.90 -6.84
CA SER A 132 -15.87 1.67 -6.41
C SER A 132 -14.44 1.62 -6.95
N PRO A 133 -13.48 1.05 -6.20
CA PRO A 133 -12.14 0.79 -6.71
C PRO A 133 -12.07 -0.41 -7.66
N GLY A 134 -13.18 -1.14 -7.87
CA GLY A 134 -13.25 -2.27 -8.80
C GLY A 134 -13.47 -3.61 -8.09
N ASP A 135 -13.58 -4.67 -8.88
CA ASP A 135 -13.88 -6.02 -8.40
C ASP A 135 -12.87 -6.54 -7.39
N ASN A 136 -13.36 -7.27 -6.38
CA ASN A 136 -12.55 -7.82 -5.27
C ASN A 136 -11.72 -6.75 -4.54
N SER A 137 -12.06 -5.46 -4.70
CA SER A 137 -11.26 -4.37 -4.19
C SER A 137 -12.09 -3.46 -3.30
N GLU A 138 -11.48 -2.97 -2.22
CA GLU A 138 -12.11 -2.07 -1.27
C GLU A 138 -11.21 -0.86 -1.02
N ARG A 139 -11.81 0.31 -0.78
CA ARG A 139 -11.10 1.57 -0.49
C ARG A 139 -11.40 1.97 0.94
N HIS A 140 -10.33 2.19 1.72
CA HIS A 140 -10.41 2.60 3.11
C HIS A 140 -9.69 3.93 3.29
N ILE A 141 -10.44 5.00 3.51
CA ILE A 141 -9.86 6.30 3.88
C ILE A 141 -9.50 6.24 5.36
N ILE A 142 -8.23 6.48 5.68
CA ILE A 142 -7.73 6.42 7.04
C ILE A 142 -7.64 7.82 7.61
N GLN A 143 -8.46 8.11 8.61
CA GLN A 143 -8.39 9.36 9.36
C GLN A 143 -7.18 9.34 10.28
N THR A 144 -6.23 10.26 10.07
CA THR A 144 -5.01 10.37 10.86
C THR A 144 -4.52 11.81 10.86
N ASN A 145 -3.89 12.23 11.96
CA ASN A 145 -3.22 13.52 12.07
C ASN A 145 -1.75 13.45 11.63
N LYS A 146 -1.23 12.27 11.30
CA LYS A 146 0.18 12.08 10.93
C LYS A 146 0.48 12.29 9.45
N TYR A 147 -0.53 12.26 8.58
CA TYR A 147 -0.39 12.43 7.14
C TYR A 147 -1.46 13.40 6.65
N ILE A 148 -1.18 14.15 5.58
CA ILE A 148 -2.20 15.01 4.95
C ILE A 148 -3.33 14.13 4.41
N GLN A 149 -2.99 12.98 3.82
CA GLN A 149 -3.95 11.99 3.38
C GLN A 149 -3.35 10.58 3.46
N ALA A 150 -4.15 9.62 3.90
CA ALA A 150 -3.80 8.20 3.87
C ALA A 150 -5.03 7.39 3.41
N VAL A 151 -4.84 6.54 2.40
CA VAL A 151 -5.89 5.65 1.87
C VAL A 151 -5.29 4.28 1.62
N ILE A 152 -6.02 3.22 1.94
CA ILE A 152 -5.63 1.84 1.61
C ILE A 152 -6.63 1.30 0.60
N TYR A 153 -6.12 0.66 -0.45
CA TYR A 153 -6.88 -0.11 -1.41
C TYR A 153 -6.53 -1.57 -1.22
N ASP A 154 -7.46 -2.35 -0.68
CA ASP A 154 -7.28 -3.80 -0.55
C ASP A 154 -7.74 -4.49 -1.81
N HIS A 155 -7.05 -5.56 -2.21
CA HIS A 155 -7.46 -6.44 -3.29
C HIS A 155 -7.37 -7.90 -2.82
N ILE A 156 -8.50 -8.59 -2.81
CA ILE A 156 -8.59 -9.99 -2.38
C ILE A 156 -8.16 -10.91 -3.52
N ASN A 157 -7.04 -11.60 -3.33
CA ASN A 157 -6.57 -12.60 -4.28
C ASN A 157 -7.35 -13.90 -4.07
N ARG A 158 -8.33 -14.19 -4.93
CA ARG A 158 -9.01 -15.49 -4.91
C ARG A 158 -7.99 -16.61 -5.17
N ARG A 159 -8.10 -17.72 -4.43
CA ARG A 159 -7.41 -18.96 -4.84
C ARG A 159 -8.02 -19.39 -6.18
N LYS A 160 -7.18 -19.81 -7.13
CA LYS A 160 -7.69 -20.65 -8.22
C LYS A 160 -8.26 -21.90 -7.54
N THR A 161 -9.57 -22.09 -7.64
CA THR A 161 -10.19 -23.39 -7.47
C THR A 161 -9.62 -24.35 -8.48
#